data_AF-A0AAU6BN42-F1
#
_entry.id   AF-A0AAU6BN42-F1
#
_cell.length_a   1.000
_cell.length_b   1.000
_cell.length_c   1.000
_cell.angle_alpha   90.00
_cell.angle_beta   90.00
_cell.angle_gamma   90.00
#
_symmetry.space_group_name_H-M   'P 1'
#
loop_
_entity.id
_entity.type
_entity.pdbx_description
1 polymer ?
#
loop_
_entity_poly.entity_id
_entity_poly.type
_entity_poly.pdbx_seq_one_letter_code
_entity_poly.pdbx_strand_id
1 'polypeptide(L)'
;MIDVLDGNSSAPQMSWAQDEDENGRGLALVDLLALRCAWAPSEHGKHVWAEIELPMTAPAIRAAVLRRFFARRPKRGSVAEPEPLILAVA
;
A
#
# COMPACT_ATOMS: atom_id res chain seq x y z
N MET A 1 9.82 8.38 -0.74
CA MET A 1 9.54 7.20 -1.57
C MET A 1 8.50 6.35 -0.85
N ILE A 2 7.51 5.89 -1.59
CA ILE A 2 6.43 5.00 -1.14
C ILE A 2 6.52 3.75 -2.00
N ASP A 3 6.55 2.58 -1.37
CA ASP A 3 6.71 1.29 -2.02
C ASP A 3 5.51 0.40 -1.73
N VAL A 4 5.03 -0.31 -2.75
CA VAL A 4 3.92 -1.26 -2.66
C VAL A 4 4.30 -2.54 -3.38
N LEU A 5 4.21 -3.65 -2.65
CA LEU A 5 4.26 -5.01 -3.21
C LEU A 5 2.83 -5.53 -3.31
N ASP A 6 2.48 -6.03 -4.48
CA ASP A 6 1.17 -6.60 -4.78
C ASP A 6 1.34 -7.95 -5.48
N GLY A 7 0.49 -8.91 -5.13
CA GLY A 7 0.49 -10.28 -5.67
C GLY A 7 0.12 -10.36 -7.15
N ASN A 8 -0.57 -9.34 -7.66
CA ASN A 8 -0.95 -9.28 -9.07
C ASN A 8 0.22 -8.86 -9.95
N SER A 9 0.60 -9.71 -10.92
CA SER A 9 1.70 -9.47 -11.87
C SER A 9 1.37 -8.48 -12.99
N SER A 10 0.09 -8.09 -13.15
CA SER A 10 -0.31 -7.15 -14.19
C SER A 10 0.23 -5.75 -13.93
N ALA A 11 0.84 -5.16 -14.97
CA ALA A 11 1.31 -3.79 -14.97
C ALA A 11 0.19 -2.81 -14.57
N PRO A 12 0.49 -1.76 -13.79
CA PRO A 12 -0.46 -0.68 -13.55
C PRO A 12 -0.86 -0.04 -14.89
N GLN A 13 -2.17 0.08 -15.14
CA GLN A 13 -2.69 0.63 -16.40
C GLN A 13 -3.41 1.95 -16.15
N MET A 14 -3.01 2.99 -16.89
CA MET A 14 -3.71 4.28 -16.88
C MET A 14 -5.16 4.09 -17.30
N SER A 15 -6.06 4.76 -16.58
CA SER A 15 -7.48 4.77 -16.87
C SER A 15 -7.96 6.22 -16.89
N TRP A 16 -8.95 6.48 -17.75
CA TRP A 16 -9.61 7.77 -17.86
C TRP A 16 -10.97 7.65 -17.19
N ALA A 17 -11.15 8.40 -16.12
CA ALA A 17 -12.42 8.49 -15.43
C ALA A 17 -13.14 9.77 -15.85
N GLN A 18 -14.45 9.67 -16.03
CA GLN A 18 -15.33 10.83 -16.14
C GLN A 18 -15.56 11.46 -14.76
N ASP A 19 -16.19 12.62 -14.75
CA ASP A 19 -16.42 13.39 -13.52
C ASP A 19 -17.16 12.57 -12.46
N GLU A 20 -18.14 11.76 -12.88
CA GLU A 20 -19.03 11.04 -11.95
C GLU A 20 -18.58 9.62 -11.64
N ASP A 21 -17.51 9.14 -12.28
CA ASP A 21 -16.94 7.84 -11.98
C ASP A 21 -16.31 7.87 -10.59
N GLU A 22 -16.47 6.83 -9.78
CA GLU A 22 -15.83 6.78 -8.46
C GLU A 22 -14.39 6.25 -8.50
N ASN A 23 -13.98 5.63 -9.61
CA ASN A 23 -12.70 4.93 -9.78
C ASN A 23 -11.93 5.43 -11.01
N GLY A 24 -10.83 4.76 -11.38
CA GLY A 24 -10.05 5.07 -12.59
C GLY A 24 -8.99 6.17 -12.44
N ARG A 25 -9.19 7.17 -11.57
CA ARG A 25 -8.25 8.33 -11.46
C ARG A 25 -6.95 8.07 -10.69
N GLY A 26 -6.82 6.90 -10.04
CA GLY A 26 -5.74 6.64 -9.09
C GLY A 26 -4.34 6.86 -9.67
N LEU A 27 -4.05 6.29 -10.85
CA LEU A 27 -2.73 6.44 -11.47
C LEU A 27 -2.49 7.84 -12.05
N ALA A 28 -3.53 8.51 -12.55
CA ALA A 28 -3.42 9.90 -12.99
C ALA A 28 -3.06 10.84 -11.83
N LEU A 29 -3.63 10.60 -10.64
CA LEU A 29 -3.27 11.34 -9.43
C LEU A 29 -1.82 11.08 -9.00
N VAL A 30 -1.37 9.82 -9.08
CA VAL A 30 0.02 9.47 -8.76
C VAL A 30 1.00 10.14 -9.73
N ASP A 31 0.71 10.12 -11.04
CA ASP A 31 1.53 10.75 -12.07
C ASP A 31 1.65 12.27 -11.88
N LEU A 32 0.57 12.94 -11.46
CA LEU A 32 0.59 14.37 -11.17
C LEU A 32 1.37 14.72 -9.88
N LEU A 33 1.26 13.88 -8.84
CA LEU A 33 1.79 14.18 -7.51
C LEU A 33 3.23 13.67 -7.29
N ALA A 34 3.63 12.63 -8.00
CA ALA A 34 4.95 12.03 -7.86
C ALA A 34 5.97 12.79 -8.73
N LEU A 35 7.16 12.97 -8.18
CA LEU A 35 8.34 13.36 -8.97
C LEU A 35 8.69 12.28 -9.98
N ARG A 36 8.59 11.02 -9.54
CA ARG A 36 8.89 9.82 -10.33
C ARG A 36 8.02 8.68 -9.84
N CYS A 37 7.47 7.91 -10.75
CA CYS A 37 6.83 6.65 -10.43
C CYS A 37 7.20 5.59 -11.47
N ALA A 38 7.31 4.35 -11.03
CA ALA A 38 7.56 3.22 -11.91
C ALA A 38 7.15 1.91 -11.23
N TRP A 39 7.25 0.83 -11.99
CA TRP A 39 6.95 -0.52 -11.52
C TRP A 39 7.94 -1.51 -12.12
N ALA A 40 8.09 -2.64 -11.44
CA ALA A 40 8.83 -3.80 -11.92
C ALA A 40 8.12 -5.09 -11.51
N PRO A 41 8.24 -6.18 -12.28
CA PRO A 41 7.88 -7.52 -11.82
C PRO A 41 8.68 -7.89 -10.57
N SER A 42 8.06 -8.62 -9.66
CA SER A 42 8.72 -9.22 -8.50
C SER A 42 8.46 -10.73 -8.48
N GLU A 43 9.18 -11.46 -7.63
CA GLU A 43 9.05 -12.93 -7.53
C GLU A 43 7.59 -13.39 -7.34
N HIS A 44 6.80 -12.61 -6.60
CA HIS A 44 5.42 -12.95 -6.25
C HIS A 44 4.39 -11.93 -6.76
N GLY A 45 4.66 -11.24 -7.87
CA GLY A 45 3.71 -10.27 -8.46
C GLY A 45 4.42 -9.04 -9.00
N LYS A 46 4.16 -7.86 -8.43
CA LYS A 46 4.81 -6.61 -8.83
C LYS A 46 5.22 -5.75 -7.63
N HIS A 47 6.24 -4.92 -7.87
CA HIS A 47 6.65 -3.83 -6.99
C HIS A 47 6.43 -2.51 -7.72
N VAL A 48 5.68 -1.60 -7.09
CA VAL A 48 5.40 -0.26 -7.59
C VAL A 48 5.98 0.74 -6.60
N TRP A 49 6.57 1.83 -7.11
CA TRP A 49 7.07 2.90 -6.27
C TRP A 49 6.70 4.29 -6.80
N ALA A 50 6.58 5.22 -5.87
CA ALA A 50 6.40 6.64 -6.13
C ALA A 50 7.33 7.48 -5.24
N GLU A 51 8.05 8.40 -5.85
CA GLU A 51 8.85 9.41 -5.19
C GLU A 51 8.04 10.69 -5.10
N ILE A 52 7.85 11.21 -3.89
CA ILE A 52 7.11 12.45 -3.62
C ILE A 52 8.06 13.37 -2.86
N GLU A 53 8.12 14.63 -3.27
CA GLU A 53 8.85 15.66 -2.54
C GLU A 53 8.15 15.93 -1.20
N LEU A 54 8.91 15.86 -0.10
CA LEU A 54 8.40 16.25 1.20
C LEU A 54 8.78 17.70 1.46
N PRO A 55 7.82 18.59 1.77
CA PRO A 55 8.14 19.96 2.12
C PRO A 55 9.05 19.97 3.36
N MET A 56 10.08 20.81 3.32
CA MET A 56 10.94 21.00 4.49
C MET A 56 10.15 21.77 5.57
N THR A 57 9.93 21.12 6.73
CA THR A 57 9.33 21.59 8.02
C THR A 57 7.80 21.76 8.09
N ALA A 58 7.04 21.38 9.14
CA ALA A 58 7.33 21.17 10.57
C ALA A 58 7.00 19.74 11.09
N PRO A 59 7.74 19.21 12.10
CA PRO A 59 7.62 17.83 12.60
C PRO A 59 6.20 17.40 13.03
N ALA A 60 5.37 18.36 13.46
CA ALA A 60 4.07 18.10 14.06
C ALA A 60 3.04 17.52 13.08
N ILE A 61 2.99 18.02 11.83
CA ILE A 61 2.02 17.53 10.83
C ILE A 61 2.37 16.10 10.41
N ARG A 62 3.68 15.84 10.19
CA ARG A 62 4.17 14.49 9.86
C ARG A 62 3.85 13.49 10.97
N ALA A 63 4.09 13.86 12.22
CA ALA A 63 3.77 13.01 13.37
C ALA A 63 2.26 12.72 13.47
N ALA A 64 1.41 13.72 13.24
CA ALA A 64 -0.05 13.56 13.27
C ALA A 64 -0.57 12.64 12.16
N VAL A 65 -0.08 12.80 10.92
CA VAL A 65 -0.46 11.95 9.77
C VAL A 65 -0.02 10.51 10.00
N LEU A 66 1.23 10.27 10.40
CA LEU A 66 1.72 8.92 10.67
C LEU A 66 0.92 8.23 11.79
N ARG A 67 0.61 8.96 12.88
CA ARG A 67 -0.22 8.41 13.97
C ARG A 67 -1.59 7.98 13.46
N ARG A 68 -2.23 8.78 12.61
CA ARG A 68 -3.55 8.46 12.06
C ARG A 68 -3.52 7.27 11.09
N PHE A 69 -2.50 7.17 10.25
CA PHE A 69 -2.34 6.04 9.32
C PHE A 69 -2.06 4.73 10.06
N PHE A 70 -1.13 4.72 11.02
CA PHE A 70 -0.80 3.49 11.75
C PHE A 70 -1.83 3.10 12.83
N ALA A 71 -2.62 4.05 13.34
CA ALA A 71 -3.74 3.72 14.22
C ALA A 71 -4.86 2.94 13.52
N ARG A 72 -4.89 2.94 12.17
CA ARG A 72 -5.84 2.15 11.36
C ARG A 72 -5.29 0.77 10.99
N ARG A 73 -4.40 0.17 11.79
CA ARG A 73 -4.12 -1.28 11.64
C ARG A 73 -5.45 -2.03 11.83
N PRO A 74 -5.88 -2.87 10.88
CA PRO A 74 -7.04 -3.72 11.09
C PRO A 74 -6.76 -4.57 12.33
N LYS A 75 -7.75 -4.62 13.23
CA LYS A 75 -7.76 -5.49 14.42
C LYS A 75 -7.40 -6.88 13.91
N ARG A 76 -6.19 -7.37 14.21
CA ARG A 76 -5.77 -8.74 13.90
C ARG A 76 -6.88 -9.60 14.49
N GLY A 77 -7.66 -10.24 13.63
CA GLY A 77 -8.70 -11.17 14.07
C GLY A 77 -8.06 -12.10 15.08
N SER A 78 -8.78 -12.36 16.17
CA SER A 78 -8.41 -13.31 17.22
C SER A 78 -7.64 -14.47 16.60
N VAL A 79 -6.35 -14.56 16.90
CA VAL A 79 -5.60 -15.80 16.71
C VAL A 79 -6.39 -16.82 17.50
N ALA A 80 -7.04 -17.77 16.81
CA ALA A 80 -7.55 -18.95 17.47
C ALA A 80 -6.34 -19.60 18.15
N GLU A 81 -6.46 -19.81 19.46
CA GLU A 81 -5.50 -20.54 20.26
C GLU A 81 -5.09 -21.81 19.49
N PRO A 82 -3.79 -22.09 19.29
CA PRO A 82 -3.38 -23.33 18.68
C PRO A 82 -3.73 -24.47 19.64
N GLU A 83 -4.71 -25.31 19.29
CA GLU A 83 -4.94 -26.56 20.00
C GLU A 83 -3.65 -27.41 19.99
N PRO A 84 -3.22 -27.96 21.13
CA PRO A 84 -2.05 -28.79 21.18
C PRO A 84 -2.33 -30.11 20.44
N LEU A 85 -1.64 -30.32 19.32
CA LEU A 85 -1.59 -31.63 18.66
C LEU A 85 -0.90 -32.61 19.61
N ILE A 86 -1.69 -33.44 20.30
CA ILE A 86 -1.17 -34.60 21.04
C ILE A 86 -0.61 -35.57 20.01
N LEU A 87 0.72 -35.63 19.94
CA LEU A 87 1.45 -36.68 19.27
C LEU A 87 1.40 -37.94 20.14
N ALA A 88 0.40 -38.80 19.91
CA ALA A 88 0.45 -40.17 20.41
C ALA A 88 1.31 -40.99 19.44
N VAL A 89 2.54 -41.30 19.87
CA VAL A 89 3.40 -42.33 19.27
C VAL A 89 3.52 -43.47 20.29
N ALA A 90 3.29 -44.68 19.77
CA ALA A 90 3.38 -46.03 20.35
C ALA A 90 2.23 -46.46 21.28
#